data_AF-A0A916ZI44-F1
#
_entry.id   AF-A0A916ZI44-F1
#
_cell.length_a   1.000
_cell.length_b   1.000
_cell.length_c   1.000
_cell.angle_alpha   90.00
_cell.angle_beta   90.00
_cell.angle_gamma   90.00
#
_symmetry.space_group_name_H-M   'P 1'
#
loop_
_entity.id
_entity.type
_entity.pdbx_description
1 polymer ?
#
loop_
_entity_poly.entity_id
_entity_poly.type
_entity_poly.pdbx_seq_one_letter_code
_entity_poly.pdbx_strand_id
1 'polypeptide(L)'
;MIGNWLADGPSREVWAKRFDPRYWTVDFPRPMMAAVTTEGADRLVIDLAFLRRADLAGLIWESVDRWSHALLALETARDYRGTVLAFRWQAEGGVMTLDAVNGPVLTIEGRDAAGAARSWYVRLWNYAVGAPDDAEVVLDFDALVGGFALPGEADPVWAGDVDRMFLSLVPAGYDRVDAPLAAPVAARVVLSGLRCDGPGSMLKRGDAFVPPHGLRICGGYDDSYNQTPERLVEAMFALGYRGALVHYVGMSHFPGLAWDGARYVVDPGVLLCGPALAWHRDFMARAAALGFSVIVSLSFELLDQHCPDDWAQRTADGGRAATGYVPPSTLLSPAHGGAMAWLGTVAAAFMAMASRFQIGEPWWWVGPDWRPCLYDAATVALYAAETGRAAPLIQDVRAVAGAAERDYLDWCGVLLGRATLALRDAVAAEETLLLFYAPQVLNAAAPELIRANLPAAWAWPAFDVLQLEDYDFVTLGDAGGRRGRGRR
;
A
#
# COMPACT_ATOMS: atom_id res chain seq x y z
N MET A 1 -14.93 15.05 -21.73
CA MET A 1 -15.02 14.73 -20.30
C MET A 1 -15.26 13.24 -20.20
N ILE A 2 -14.36 12.49 -19.58
CA ILE A 2 -14.68 11.14 -19.14
C ILE A 2 -15.71 11.33 -18.03
N GLY A 3 -17.00 11.08 -18.32
CA GLY A 3 -18.03 11.18 -17.29
C GLY A 3 -17.72 10.20 -16.17
N ASN A 4 -17.80 10.62 -14.91
CA ASN A 4 -17.68 9.66 -13.81
C ASN A 4 -18.96 8.83 -13.80
N TRP A 5 -18.84 7.50 -13.81
CA TRP A 5 -20.01 6.62 -13.86
C TRP A 5 -21.01 6.83 -12.71
N LEU A 6 -20.53 7.38 -11.58
CA LEU A 6 -21.35 7.72 -10.41
C LEU A 6 -22.09 9.05 -10.54
N ALA A 7 -21.50 10.06 -11.19
CA ALA A 7 -22.07 11.40 -11.37
C ALA A 7 -21.29 12.23 -12.41
N ASP A 8 -21.98 13.14 -13.11
CA ASP A 8 -21.36 14.03 -14.12
C ASP A 8 -20.40 15.08 -13.53
N GLY A 9 -20.46 15.32 -12.22
CA GLY A 9 -19.62 16.27 -11.49
C GLY A 9 -20.03 16.38 -10.01
N PRO A 10 -19.32 17.16 -9.19
CA PRO A 10 -19.75 17.43 -7.82
C PRO A 10 -21.12 18.12 -7.83
N SER A 11 -22.04 17.62 -7.00
CA SER A 11 -23.39 18.18 -6.87
C SER A 11 -23.40 19.47 -6.05
N ARG A 12 -22.41 19.65 -5.17
CA ARG A 12 -22.19 20.83 -4.32
C ARG A 12 -20.69 21.09 -4.15
N GLU A 13 -20.38 22.32 -3.76
CA GLU A 13 -19.06 22.69 -3.23
C GLU A 13 -19.20 22.96 -1.73
N VAL A 14 -18.27 22.44 -0.95
CA VAL A 14 -18.12 22.75 0.48
C VAL A 14 -16.77 23.38 0.73
N TRP A 15 -16.60 24.00 1.90
CA TRP A 15 -15.34 24.61 2.30
C TRP A 15 -14.56 23.68 3.23
N ALA A 16 -13.26 23.56 2.97
CA ALA A 16 -12.30 22.86 3.80
C ALA A 16 -11.15 23.80 4.18
N LYS A 17 -10.49 23.54 5.30
CA LYS A 17 -9.26 24.25 5.64
C LYS A 17 -8.12 23.76 4.75
N ARG A 18 -7.30 24.69 4.25
CA ARG A 18 -5.98 24.35 3.71
C ARG A 18 -5.16 23.71 4.83
N PHE A 19 -4.32 22.74 4.48
CA PHE A 19 -3.55 21.91 5.41
C PHE A 19 -4.38 20.99 6.32
N ASP A 20 -5.66 20.77 6.04
CA ASP A 20 -6.46 19.78 6.78
C ASP A 20 -5.72 18.42 6.86
N PRO A 21 -5.55 17.85 8.08
CA PRO A 21 -4.73 16.66 8.31
C PRO A 21 -5.01 15.50 7.35
N ARG A 22 -6.26 15.33 6.91
CA ARG A 22 -6.67 14.22 6.03
C ARG A 22 -5.95 14.20 4.69
N TYR A 23 -5.57 15.37 4.16
CA TYR A 23 -5.08 15.50 2.79
C TYR A 23 -3.56 15.48 2.68
N TRP A 24 -2.86 15.44 3.81
CA TRP A 24 -1.43 15.18 3.82
C TRP A 24 -1.13 13.75 3.38
N THR A 25 0.02 13.56 2.77
CA THR A 25 0.51 12.26 2.33
C THR A 25 1.92 12.02 2.85
N VAL A 26 2.35 10.76 2.91
CA VAL A 26 3.73 10.39 3.19
C VAL A 26 4.32 9.63 2.01
N ASP A 27 5.57 9.93 1.65
CA ASP A 27 6.29 9.14 0.64
C ASP A 27 7.74 8.92 1.05
N PHE A 28 8.32 7.82 0.60
CA PHE A 28 9.64 7.37 1.03
C PHE A 28 10.24 6.34 0.05
N PRO A 29 11.57 6.28 -0.10
CA PRO A 29 12.22 5.21 -0.83
C PRO A 29 12.22 3.92 0.01
N ARG A 30 11.86 2.79 -0.59
CA ARG A 30 12.11 1.48 0.03
C ARG A 30 13.62 1.31 0.31
N PRO A 31 14.00 0.66 1.42
CA PRO A 31 13.21 -0.29 2.19
C PRO A 31 12.60 0.28 3.48
N MET A 32 12.85 1.55 3.81
CA MET A 32 12.18 2.17 4.96
C MET A 32 10.66 2.11 4.79
N MET A 33 9.95 2.19 5.90
CA MET A 33 8.49 2.27 5.91
C MET A 33 8.04 3.52 6.64
N ALA A 34 6.95 4.13 6.18
CA ALA A 34 6.27 5.19 6.89
C ALA A 34 4.76 5.12 6.68
N ALA A 35 4.01 5.72 7.60
CA ALA A 35 2.57 5.86 7.52
C ALA A 35 2.17 7.21 8.08
N VAL A 36 1.09 7.76 7.52
CA VAL A 36 0.46 8.96 8.04
C VAL A 36 -0.97 8.64 8.47
N THR A 37 -1.32 9.01 9.70
CA THR A 37 -2.65 8.83 10.29
C THR A 37 -3.11 10.12 10.95
N THR A 38 -4.42 10.23 11.23
CA THR A 38 -5.03 11.40 11.86
C THR A 38 -5.66 11.06 13.20
N GLU A 39 -5.52 11.94 14.18
CA GLU A 39 -6.06 11.78 15.54
C GLU A 39 -6.95 12.98 15.92
N GLY A 40 -8.20 12.99 15.45
CA GLY A 40 -9.07 14.16 15.61
C GLY A 40 -8.91 15.16 14.46
N ALA A 41 -9.37 16.40 14.64
CA ALA A 41 -9.53 17.36 13.54
C ALA A 41 -8.25 18.14 13.17
N ASP A 42 -7.28 18.23 14.07
CA ASP A 42 -6.12 19.13 13.98
C ASP A 42 -4.80 18.43 14.32
N ARG A 43 -4.77 17.08 14.24
CA ARG A 43 -3.60 16.29 14.60
C ARG A 43 -3.27 15.23 13.55
N LEU A 44 -2.00 15.22 13.18
CA LEU A 44 -1.38 14.32 12.23
C LEU A 44 -0.26 13.54 12.91
N VAL A 45 -0.19 12.24 12.67
CA VAL A 45 0.82 11.34 13.23
C VAL A 45 1.54 10.65 12.08
N ILE A 46 2.87 10.64 12.16
CA ILE A 46 3.75 10.01 11.20
C ILE A 46 4.56 8.95 11.94
N ASP A 47 4.28 7.69 11.64
CA ASP A 47 5.04 6.54 12.14
C ASP A 47 6.10 6.16 11.11
N LEU A 48 7.33 5.92 11.56
CA LEU A 48 8.51 5.71 10.72
C LEU A 48 9.24 4.44 11.16
N ALA A 49 9.77 3.71 10.19
CA ALA A 49 10.73 2.62 10.41
C ALA A 49 11.92 2.82 9.46
N PHE A 50 13.00 3.41 10.01
CA PHE A 50 14.26 3.58 9.29
C PHE A 50 15.07 2.29 9.31
N LEU A 51 15.64 1.94 8.17
CA LEU A 51 16.47 0.77 7.93
C LEU A 51 17.88 1.12 7.46
N ARG A 52 18.08 2.27 6.79
CA ARG A 52 19.36 2.75 6.26
C ARG A 52 19.74 4.12 6.81
N ARG A 53 21.03 4.42 6.76
CA ARG A 53 21.60 5.72 7.19
C ARG A 53 21.21 6.88 6.26
N ALA A 54 20.86 6.59 5.01
CA ALA A 54 20.40 7.56 4.03
C ALA A 54 18.87 7.63 3.89
N ASP A 55 18.12 6.96 4.76
CA ASP A 55 16.66 6.98 4.69
C ASP A 55 16.10 8.39 4.89
N LEU A 56 15.02 8.67 4.16
CA LEU A 56 14.36 9.96 4.15
C LEU A 56 12.89 9.74 3.80
N ALA A 57 12.01 10.04 4.75
CA ALA A 57 10.58 10.15 4.49
C ALA A 57 10.19 11.61 4.27
N GLY A 58 9.12 11.78 3.50
CA GLY A 58 8.49 13.06 3.23
C GLY A 58 7.09 13.11 3.73
N LEU A 59 6.79 14.07 4.58
CA LEU A 59 5.41 14.48 4.79
C LEU A 59 5.06 15.59 3.79
N ILE A 60 4.06 15.32 2.94
CA ILE A 60 3.82 16.06 1.70
C ILE A 60 2.44 16.70 1.71
N TRP A 61 2.40 17.98 1.36
CA TRP A 61 1.19 18.72 0.98
C TRP A 61 1.30 19.14 -0.48
N GLU A 62 0.29 18.81 -1.29
CA GLU A 62 0.26 19.17 -2.72
C GLU A 62 -0.85 20.17 -3.00
N SER A 63 -0.55 21.19 -3.80
CA SER A 63 -1.54 22.19 -4.23
C SER A 63 -2.59 21.61 -5.19
N VAL A 64 -2.31 20.46 -5.80
CA VAL A 64 -3.23 19.70 -6.65
C VAL A 64 -3.62 18.43 -5.92
N ASP A 65 -4.91 18.29 -5.63
CA ASP A 65 -5.47 17.04 -5.12
C ASP A 65 -5.60 16.02 -6.25
N ARG A 66 -4.56 15.18 -6.38
CA ARG A 66 -4.51 14.07 -7.34
C ARG A 66 -4.90 12.71 -6.76
N TRP A 67 -5.19 12.65 -5.46
CA TRP A 67 -5.41 11.40 -4.74
C TRP A 67 -6.89 11.16 -4.45
N SER A 68 -7.65 12.23 -4.21
CA SER A 68 -9.10 12.12 -4.04
C SER A 68 -9.77 11.82 -5.38
N HIS A 69 -10.90 11.12 -5.33
CA HIS A 69 -11.78 11.01 -6.48
C HIS A 69 -12.17 12.42 -6.97
N ALA A 70 -12.25 12.64 -8.29
CA ALA A 70 -12.51 13.96 -8.88
C ALA A 70 -13.79 14.66 -8.35
N LEU A 71 -14.75 13.88 -7.89
CA LEU A 71 -16.00 14.35 -7.27
C LEU A 71 -15.84 14.93 -5.84
N LEU A 72 -14.73 14.62 -5.18
CA LEU A 72 -14.46 14.95 -3.78
C LEU A 72 -13.16 15.75 -3.58
N ALA A 73 -12.44 16.02 -4.67
CA ALA A 73 -11.14 16.65 -4.63
C ALA A 73 -11.21 18.09 -4.10
N LEU A 74 -10.16 18.51 -3.42
CA LEU A 74 -9.91 19.92 -3.14
C LEU A 74 -9.67 20.67 -4.45
N GLU A 75 -10.08 21.94 -4.50
CA GLU A 75 -9.69 22.81 -5.60
C GLU A 75 -8.17 22.97 -5.66
N THR A 76 -7.66 23.15 -6.87
CA THR A 76 -6.24 23.47 -7.06
C THR A 76 -6.01 24.95 -6.72
N ALA A 77 -5.24 25.22 -5.66
CA ALA A 77 -4.90 26.57 -5.23
C ALA A 77 -3.39 26.70 -4.92
N ARG A 78 -2.67 27.33 -5.85
CA ARG A 78 -1.20 27.44 -5.85
C ARG A 78 -0.67 28.70 -5.16
N ASP A 79 -1.53 29.67 -4.91
CA ASP A 79 -1.19 30.89 -4.18
C ASP A 79 -1.38 30.68 -2.68
N TYR A 80 -0.29 30.79 -1.92
CA TYR A 80 -0.24 30.65 -0.46
C TYR A 80 -0.06 32.00 0.24
N ARG A 81 -0.01 33.12 -0.48
CA ARG A 81 0.06 34.45 0.14
C ARG A 81 -1.14 34.69 1.03
N GLY A 82 -0.95 35.43 2.13
CA GLY A 82 -1.97 35.62 3.16
C GLY A 82 -2.36 34.33 3.87
N THR A 83 -1.44 33.36 3.97
CA THR A 83 -1.64 32.10 4.70
C THR A 83 -0.62 32.00 5.83
N VAL A 84 -1.09 31.60 7.01
CA VAL A 84 -0.21 31.23 8.14
C VAL A 84 -0.53 29.79 8.53
N LEU A 85 0.48 28.91 8.49
CA LEU A 85 0.41 27.55 9.01
C LEU A 85 1.09 27.50 10.36
N ALA A 86 0.42 26.97 11.38
CA ALA A 86 1.03 26.75 12.68
C ALA A 86 0.62 25.39 13.27
N PHE A 87 1.53 24.81 14.04
CA PHE A 87 1.35 23.52 14.71
C PHE A 87 2.40 23.35 15.80
N ARG A 88 2.13 22.47 16.76
CA ARG A 88 3.14 21.93 17.66
C ARG A 88 3.76 20.69 17.06
N TRP A 89 5.07 20.73 16.89
CA TRP A 89 5.90 19.61 16.50
C TRP A 89 6.30 18.80 17.72
N GLN A 90 6.16 17.48 17.66
CA GLN A 90 6.71 16.56 18.66
C GLN A 90 7.37 15.37 17.96
N ALA A 91 8.61 15.05 18.30
CA ALA A 91 9.41 14.01 17.67
C ALA A 91 10.03 13.06 18.70
N GLU A 92 9.96 11.76 18.45
CA GLU A 92 10.54 10.73 19.31
C GLU A 92 11.07 9.52 18.50
N GLY A 93 11.79 8.62 19.17
CA GLY A 93 12.22 7.34 18.58
C GLY A 93 13.36 7.43 17.56
N GLY A 94 14.14 8.51 17.56
CA GLY A 94 15.37 8.59 16.76
C GLY A 94 15.20 9.18 15.36
N VAL A 95 14.14 9.95 15.13
CA VAL A 95 14.13 10.97 14.06
C VAL A 95 15.04 12.14 14.44
N MET A 96 15.68 12.77 13.45
CA MET A 96 16.55 13.90 13.68
C MET A 96 15.77 15.14 14.17
N THR A 97 16.32 15.85 15.15
CA THR A 97 15.70 17.03 15.79
C THR A 97 15.72 18.26 14.88
N LEU A 98 14.83 19.23 15.16
CA LEU A 98 14.66 20.45 14.35
C LEU A 98 15.95 21.27 14.22
N ASP A 99 16.72 21.37 15.30
CA ASP A 99 17.92 22.20 15.39
C ASP A 99 19.16 21.59 14.68
N ALA A 100 19.11 20.32 14.30
CA ALA A 100 20.24 19.65 13.69
C ALA A 100 20.53 20.18 12.26
N VAL A 101 21.75 19.90 11.77
CA VAL A 101 22.19 20.33 10.42
C VAL A 101 21.34 19.71 9.32
N ASN A 102 21.04 18.40 9.43
CA ASN A 102 20.14 17.69 8.52
C ASN A 102 18.74 17.52 9.13
N GLY A 103 18.36 18.39 10.09
CA GLY A 103 17.04 18.35 10.72
C GLY A 103 15.92 18.65 9.71
N PRO A 104 14.65 18.51 10.12
CA PRO A 104 13.52 18.77 9.25
C PRO A 104 13.57 20.11 8.50
N VAL A 105 13.52 20.02 7.18
CA VAL A 105 13.45 21.15 6.24
C VAL A 105 12.11 21.07 5.50
N LEU A 106 11.43 22.20 5.43
CA LEU A 106 10.32 22.42 4.51
C LEU A 106 10.87 22.79 3.14
N THR A 107 10.84 21.83 2.22
CA THR A 107 11.13 22.07 0.80
C THR A 107 9.85 22.52 0.12
N ILE A 108 9.88 23.70 -0.50
CA ILE A 108 8.77 24.27 -1.27
C ILE A 108 9.19 24.26 -2.74
N GLU A 109 8.41 23.60 -3.58
CA GLU A 109 8.65 23.54 -5.02
C GLU A 109 7.55 24.30 -5.75
N GLY A 110 7.92 25.12 -6.74
CA GLY A 110 6.97 25.95 -7.45
C GLY A 110 7.59 26.75 -8.59
N ARG A 111 7.08 27.95 -8.80
CA ARG A 111 7.69 28.96 -9.68
C ARG A 111 7.92 30.24 -8.93
N ASP A 112 8.98 30.96 -9.27
CA ASP A 112 9.24 32.30 -8.75
C ASP A 112 8.31 33.35 -9.38
N ALA A 113 8.49 34.63 -8.99
CA ALA A 113 7.65 35.73 -9.49
C ALA A 113 7.76 35.96 -11.01
N ALA A 114 8.82 35.47 -11.66
CA ALA A 114 9.00 35.52 -13.11
C ALA A 114 8.42 34.28 -13.82
N GLY A 115 7.87 33.33 -13.06
CA GLY A 115 7.33 32.08 -13.59
C GLY A 115 8.38 30.99 -13.84
N ALA A 116 9.62 31.15 -13.34
CA ALA A 116 10.66 30.14 -13.49
C ALA A 116 10.56 29.08 -12.39
N ALA A 117 10.71 27.80 -12.74
CA ALA A 117 10.68 26.71 -11.78
C ALA A 117 11.76 26.89 -10.70
N ARG A 118 11.38 26.73 -9.43
CA ARG A 118 12.27 26.99 -8.30
C ARG A 118 11.91 26.13 -7.09
N SER A 119 12.93 25.81 -6.30
CA SER A 119 12.79 25.20 -4.98
C SER A 119 13.36 26.13 -3.91
N TRP A 120 12.68 26.21 -2.77
CA TRP A 120 13.16 26.89 -1.57
C TRP A 120 13.30 25.90 -0.42
N TYR A 121 14.30 26.10 0.42
CA TYR A 121 14.60 25.23 1.56
C TYR A 121 14.47 26.04 2.85
N VAL A 122 13.38 25.82 3.58
CA VAL A 122 13.05 26.53 4.80
C VAL A 122 13.35 25.63 6.00
N ARG A 123 14.35 26.00 6.79
CA ARG A 123 14.70 25.28 8.01
C ARG A 123 13.66 25.58 9.10
N LEU A 124 12.91 24.56 9.53
CA LEU A 124 11.81 24.75 10.48
C LEU A 124 12.25 25.35 11.82
N TRP A 125 13.47 25.04 12.29
CA TRP A 125 13.99 25.58 13.55
C TRP A 125 14.08 27.10 13.59
N ASN A 126 14.25 27.76 12.43
CA ASN A 126 14.27 29.22 12.36
C ASN A 126 12.89 29.84 12.66
N TYR A 127 11.84 29.01 12.69
CA TYR A 127 10.44 29.36 12.91
C TYR A 127 9.83 28.63 14.13
N ALA A 128 10.68 27.99 14.95
CA ALA A 128 10.28 27.17 16.07
C ALA A 128 10.54 27.87 17.42
N VAL A 129 9.62 27.71 18.36
CA VAL A 129 9.79 28.13 19.77
C VAL A 129 9.52 26.93 20.66
N GLY A 130 10.56 26.47 21.37
CA GLY A 130 10.48 25.29 22.23
C GLY A 130 11.80 24.52 22.26
N ALA A 131 11.70 23.22 22.54
CA ALA A 131 12.81 22.28 22.47
C ALA A 131 12.97 21.72 21.04
N PRO A 132 14.16 21.23 20.66
CA PRO A 132 14.39 20.71 19.31
C PRO A 132 13.51 19.53 18.88
N ASP A 133 12.96 18.80 19.84
CA ASP A 133 12.05 17.66 19.68
C ASP A 133 10.60 17.98 20.09
N ASP A 134 10.33 19.15 20.67
CA ASP A 134 8.99 19.62 21.06
C ASP A 134 8.90 21.14 20.97
N ALA A 135 8.35 21.67 19.87
CA ALA A 135 8.28 23.11 19.62
C ALA A 135 7.02 23.55 18.88
N GLU A 136 6.57 24.77 19.17
CA GLU A 136 5.58 25.48 18.37
C GLU A 136 6.25 26.02 17.11
N VAL A 137 5.74 25.66 15.93
CA VAL A 137 6.22 26.14 14.64
C VAL A 137 5.17 27.05 14.01
N VAL A 138 5.59 28.22 13.53
CA VAL A 138 4.71 29.18 12.85
C VAL A 138 5.33 29.63 11.53
N LEU A 139 4.65 29.34 10.43
CA LEU A 139 5.08 29.61 9.06
C LEU A 139 4.12 30.64 8.44
N ASP A 140 4.55 31.90 8.39
CA ASP A 140 3.86 32.96 7.66
C ASP A 140 4.38 33.01 6.23
N PHE A 141 3.55 32.63 5.26
CA PHE A 141 3.94 32.55 3.85
C PHE A 141 4.21 33.91 3.20
N ASP A 142 3.78 35.02 3.79
CA ASP A 142 4.10 36.36 3.31
C ASP A 142 5.49 36.83 3.78
N ALA A 143 6.04 36.20 4.82
CA ALA A 143 7.32 36.54 5.43
C ALA A 143 8.31 35.36 5.48
N LEU A 144 8.04 34.30 4.72
CA LEU A 144 8.83 33.08 4.77
C LEU A 144 10.17 33.25 4.04
N VAL A 145 11.25 32.81 4.68
CA VAL A 145 12.63 32.96 4.22
C VAL A 145 13.33 31.61 4.37
N GLY A 146 13.85 31.11 3.25
CA GLY A 146 14.72 29.94 3.21
C GLY A 146 16.16 30.26 3.63
N GLY A 147 16.96 29.22 3.81
CA GLY A 147 18.36 29.30 4.24
C GLY A 147 18.60 28.65 5.61
N PHE A 148 19.86 28.31 5.89
CA PHE A 148 20.23 27.67 7.15
C PHE A 148 20.49 28.72 8.23
N ALA A 149 21.39 29.67 7.96
CA ALA A 149 21.79 30.72 8.90
C ALA A 149 21.20 32.10 8.55
N LEU A 150 20.08 32.46 9.17
CA LEU A 150 19.42 33.76 8.96
C LEU A 150 20.01 34.87 9.86
N PRO A 151 20.10 36.12 9.36
CA PRO A 151 19.69 36.59 8.02
C PRO A 151 20.76 36.41 6.92
N GLY A 152 21.94 35.87 7.23
CA GLY A 152 23.09 35.83 6.30
C GLY A 152 22.86 35.03 5.02
N GLU A 153 22.05 33.98 5.08
CA GLU A 153 21.71 33.09 3.96
C GLU A 153 20.24 33.26 3.52
N ALA A 154 19.62 34.39 3.83
CA ALA A 154 18.22 34.62 3.55
C ALA A 154 17.89 34.44 2.06
N ASP A 155 17.01 33.48 1.76
CA ASP A 155 16.42 33.30 0.44
C ASP A 155 14.89 33.45 0.53
N PRO A 156 14.33 34.66 0.31
CA PRO A 156 12.89 34.90 0.41
C PRO A 156 12.07 33.95 -0.46
N VAL A 157 11.04 33.35 0.13
CA VAL A 157 10.14 32.44 -0.56
C VAL A 157 9.11 33.25 -1.34
N TRP A 158 8.93 32.93 -2.62
CA TRP A 158 7.78 33.42 -3.37
C TRP A 158 6.62 32.43 -3.28
N ALA A 159 5.64 32.75 -2.45
CA ALA A 159 4.50 31.87 -2.14
C ALA A 159 3.34 31.97 -3.16
N GLY A 160 3.51 32.70 -4.27
CA GLY A 160 2.42 32.97 -5.21
C GLY A 160 2.08 31.83 -6.17
N ASP A 161 2.99 30.87 -6.36
CA ASP A 161 2.80 29.72 -7.24
C ASP A 161 3.61 28.50 -6.76
N VAL A 162 3.00 27.71 -5.88
CA VAL A 162 3.60 26.50 -5.28
C VAL A 162 2.93 25.24 -5.85
N ASP A 163 3.73 24.25 -6.25
CA ASP A 163 3.29 22.88 -6.58
C ASP A 163 3.01 22.07 -5.33
N ARG A 164 4.00 21.97 -4.47
CA ARG A 164 3.96 21.11 -3.29
C ARG A 164 4.95 21.58 -2.25
N MET A 165 4.73 21.09 -1.06
CA MET A 165 5.58 21.26 0.11
C MET A 165 5.90 19.88 0.66
N PHE A 166 7.13 19.71 1.14
CA PHE A 166 7.63 18.45 1.66
C PHE A 166 8.45 18.73 2.92
N LEU A 167 8.11 18.06 4.02
CA LEU A 167 8.87 18.07 5.27
C LEU A 167 9.75 16.82 5.35
N SER A 168 11.07 17.01 5.37
CA SER A 168 12.03 15.90 5.44
C SER A 168 12.10 15.27 6.83
N LEU A 169 12.00 13.95 6.91
CA LEU A 169 12.14 13.17 8.13
C LEU A 169 13.27 12.15 7.92
N VAL A 170 14.35 12.27 8.68
CA VAL A 170 15.55 11.43 8.55
C VAL A 170 15.95 10.82 9.90
N PRO A 171 16.66 9.67 9.94
CA PRO A 171 17.14 9.12 11.21
C PRO A 171 18.16 10.05 11.86
N ALA A 172 18.29 10.01 13.19
CA ALA A 172 19.20 10.87 13.95
C ALA A 172 20.69 10.74 13.53
N GLY A 173 21.08 9.58 12.97
CA GLY A 173 22.42 9.33 12.41
C GLY A 173 22.56 9.63 10.92
N TYR A 174 21.64 10.37 10.31
CA TYR A 174 21.62 10.59 8.86
C TYR A 174 22.89 11.27 8.33
N ASP A 175 23.52 10.62 7.36
CA ASP A 175 24.79 11.05 6.76
C ASP A 175 24.86 10.86 5.25
N ARG A 176 23.72 10.55 4.61
CA ARG A 176 23.59 10.35 3.15
C ARG A 176 24.32 9.11 2.61
N VAL A 177 24.93 8.28 3.46
CA VAL A 177 25.56 7.04 3.02
C VAL A 177 24.48 5.96 2.89
N ASP A 178 24.32 5.42 1.69
CA ASP A 178 23.39 4.30 1.42
C ASP A 178 23.97 3.00 1.99
N ALA A 179 23.84 2.84 3.31
CA ALA A 179 24.29 1.68 4.06
C ALA A 179 23.26 1.31 5.14
N PRO A 180 23.14 0.01 5.48
CA PRO A 180 22.25 -0.44 6.53
C PRO A 180 22.55 0.22 7.89
N LEU A 181 21.49 0.46 8.66
CA LEU A 181 21.60 0.72 10.09
C LEU A 181 21.97 -0.59 10.81
N ALA A 182 22.58 -0.48 11.99
CA ALA A 182 22.91 -1.64 12.82
C ALA A 182 21.66 -2.42 13.28
N ALA A 183 20.54 -1.70 13.46
CA ALA A 183 19.21 -2.25 13.69
C ALA A 183 18.17 -1.28 13.11
N PRO A 184 16.97 -1.78 12.74
CA PRO A 184 15.83 -0.92 12.42
C PRO A 184 15.55 0.10 13.54
N VAL A 185 15.21 1.33 13.18
CA VAL A 185 14.86 2.41 14.12
C VAL A 185 13.41 2.82 13.90
N ALA A 186 12.57 2.57 14.91
CA ALA A 186 11.19 3.03 14.92
C ALA A 186 11.12 4.44 15.50
N ALA A 187 10.58 5.39 14.72
CA ALA A 187 10.45 6.78 15.12
C ALA A 187 9.01 7.28 14.91
N ARG A 188 8.67 8.37 15.60
CA ARG A 188 7.33 8.96 15.51
C ARG A 188 7.43 10.49 15.50
N VAL A 189 6.66 11.12 14.62
CA VAL A 189 6.47 12.58 14.60
C VAL A 189 4.98 12.89 14.71
N VAL A 190 4.63 13.86 15.52
CA VAL A 190 3.27 14.35 15.71
C VAL A 190 3.24 15.84 15.41
N LEU A 191 2.31 16.23 14.54
CA LEU A 191 1.90 17.62 14.34
C LEU A 191 0.54 17.78 15.00
N SER A 192 0.45 18.55 16.07
CA SER A 192 -0.81 18.78 16.80
C SER A 192 -1.18 20.25 16.82
N GLY A 193 -2.46 20.56 17.03
CA GLY A 193 -2.94 21.94 16.98
C GLY A 193 -2.75 22.57 15.60
N LEU A 194 -2.81 21.76 14.54
CA LEU A 194 -2.58 22.19 13.18
C LEU A 194 -3.66 23.18 12.77
N ARG A 195 -3.24 24.43 12.56
CA ARG A 195 -4.11 25.56 12.22
C ARG A 195 -3.61 26.26 10.96
N CYS A 196 -4.57 26.66 10.13
CA CYS A 196 -4.32 27.47 8.95
C CYS A 196 -5.21 28.72 9.01
N ASP A 197 -4.57 29.88 9.05
CA ASP A 197 -5.21 31.18 9.19
C ASP A 197 -4.92 32.10 7.99
N GLY A 198 -5.68 33.20 7.90
CA GLY A 198 -5.58 34.20 6.83
C GLY A 198 -6.52 33.94 5.64
N PRO A 199 -6.61 34.88 4.69
CA PRO A 199 -7.51 34.80 3.55
C PRO A 199 -7.26 33.60 2.62
N GLY A 200 -6.03 33.08 2.56
CA GLY A 200 -5.66 31.90 1.75
C GLY A 200 -5.94 30.54 2.42
N SER A 201 -6.52 30.54 3.63
CA SER A 201 -6.67 29.33 4.46
C SER A 201 -7.85 28.43 4.12
N MET A 202 -8.73 28.83 3.20
CA MET A 202 -9.93 28.08 2.85
C MET A 202 -9.84 27.61 1.41
N LEU A 203 -10.16 26.33 1.19
CA LEU A 203 -10.25 25.70 -0.11
C LEU A 203 -11.68 25.19 -0.35
N LYS A 204 -12.15 25.30 -1.58
CA LYS A 204 -13.32 24.56 -2.04
C LYS A 204 -13.01 23.08 -2.13
N ARG A 205 -14.02 22.26 -1.91
CA ARG A 205 -13.99 20.81 -2.06
C ARG A 205 -15.26 20.33 -2.71
N GLY A 206 -15.13 19.37 -3.63
CA GLY A 206 -16.28 18.70 -4.22
C GLY A 206 -17.09 17.91 -3.19
N ASP A 207 -18.41 17.90 -3.36
CA ASP A 207 -19.31 16.98 -2.69
C ASP A 207 -20.36 16.47 -3.71
N ALA A 208 -20.22 15.20 -4.11
CA ALA A 208 -21.12 14.61 -5.09
C ALA A 208 -22.50 14.22 -4.54
N PHE A 209 -22.71 14.18 -3.22
CA PHE A 209 -24.00 13.74 -2.63
C PHE A 209 -24.49 12.40 -3.22
N VAL A 210 -23.57 11.45 -3.46
CA VAL A 210 -23.93 10.17 -4.08
C VAL A 210 -24.77 9.35 -3.08
N PRO A 211 -26.01 8.95 -3.42
CA PRO A 211 -26.82 8.15 -2.53
C PRO A 211 -26.22 6.74 -2.37
N PRO A 212 -26.43 6.07 -1.23
CA PRO A 212 -26.03 4.68 -1.06
C PRO A 212 -26.56 3.80 -2.20
N HIS A 213 -25.71 2.92 -2.72
CA HIS A 213 -26.06 2.06 -3.86
C HIS A 213 -25.66 0.60 -3.66
N GLY A 214 -26.09 -0.26 -4.59
CA GLY A 214 -25.93 -1.72 -4.51
C GLY A 214 -24.50 -2.23 -4.69
N LEU A 215 -23.58 -1.40 -5.21
CA LEU A 215 -22.18 -1.79 -5.36
C LEU A 215 -21.43 -1.81 -4.03
N ARG A 216 -20.38 -2.63 -4.02
CA ARG A 216 -19.34 -2.71 -2.98
C ARG A 216 -18.04 -2.15 -3.57
N ILE A 217 -17.02 -2.03 -2.74
CA ILE A 217 -15.73 -1.49 -3.18
C ILE A 217 -14.59 -2.39 -2.72
N CYS A 218 -13.54 -2.40 -3.54
CA CYS A 218 -12.24 -2.95 -3.22
C CYS A 218 -11.22 -1.81 -3.19
N GLY A 219 -10.21 -1.94 -2.34
CA GLY A 219 -9.05 -1.06 -2.26
C GLY A 219 -7.80 -1.85 -1.89
N GLY A 220 -6.64 -1.21 -2.00
CA GLY A 220 -5.34 -1.83 -1.73
C GLY A 220 -4.44 -0.92 -0.90
N TYR A 221 -3.75 -1.51 0.08
CA TYR A 221 -2.78 -0.80 0.92
C TYR A 221 -1.56 -0.36 0.11
N ASP A 222 -1.01 -1.21 -0.77
CA ASP A 222 0.17 -0.85 -1.57
C ASP A 222 -0.09 0.33 -2.54
N ASP A 223 -1.35 0.56 -2.93
CA ASP A 223 -1.75 1.72 -3.74
C ASP A 223 -2.11 2.96 -2.92
N SER A 224 -2.24 2.80 -1.60
CA SER A 224 -2.81 3.83 -0.71
C SER A 224 -1.97 4.10 0.54
N TYR A 225 -0.81 3.46 0.70
CA TYR A 225 0.04 3.53 1.90
C TYR A 225 0.43 4.98 2.25
N ASN A 226 0.53 5.81 1.21
CA ASN A 226 0.91 7.20 1.30
C ASN A 226 -0.22 8.10 1.83
N GLN A 227 -1.47 7.66 1.83
CA GLN A 227 -2.64 8.46 2.20
C GLN A 227 -3.11 8.17 3.63
N THR A 228 -3.76 9.13 4.26
CA THR A 228 -4.43 8.89 5.54
C THR A 228 -5.62 7.92 5.37
N PRO A 229 -5.83 6.97 6.29
CA PRO A 229 -7.00 6.09 6.24
C PRO A 229 -8.33 6.85 6.28
N GLU A 230 -8.37 7.97 7.02
CA GLU A 230 -9.54 8.85 7.09
C GLU A 230 -10.00 9.32 5.72
N ARG A 231 -9.08 9.86 4.91
CA ARG A 231 -9.37 10.33 3.56
C ARG A 231 -10.00 9.24 2.70
N LEU A 232 -9.42 8.04 2.73
CA LEU A 232 -9.86 6.91 1.90
C LEU A 232 -11.26 6.44 2.31
N VAL A 233 -11.45 6.18 3.61
CA VAL A 233 -12.70 5.63 4.14
C VAL A 233 -13.85 6.65 4.01
N GLU A 234 -13.59 7.93 4.26
CA GLU A 234 -14.57 8.99 4.02
C GLU A 234 -14.94 9.10 2.54
N ALA A 235 -13.96 9.00 1.63
CA ALA A 235 -14.23 9.04 0.20
C ALA A 235 -15.10 7.87 -0.25
N MET A 236 -14.79 6.65 0.20
CA MET A 236 -15.62 5.46 -0.08
C MET A 236 -17.07 5.67 0.40
N PHE A 237 -17.26 6.21 1.61
CA PHE A 237 -18.59 6.47 2.14
C PHE A 237 -19.32 7.58 1.38
N ALA A 238 -18.65 8.69 1.07
CA ALA A 238 -19.21 9.84 0.36
C ALA A 238 -19.59 9.50 -1.09
N LEU A 239 -18.93 8.52 -1.69
CA LEU A 239 -19.26 7.98 -3.02
C LEU A 239 -20.39 6.94 -3.00
N GLY A 240 -21.03 6.69 -1.85
CA GLY A 240 -22.22 5.84 -1.77
C GLY A 240 -21.94 4.34 -1.54
N TYR A 241 -20.68 3.92 -1.37
CA TYR A 241 -20.34 2.54 -1.06
C TYR A 241 -20.72 2.18 0.39
N ARG A 242 -21.31 1.00 0.59
CA ARG A 242 -21.72 0.47 1.91
C ARG A 242 -21.50 -1.03 1.97
N GLY A 243 -21.44 -1.60 3.17
CA GLY A 243 -21.34 -3.04 3.38
C GLY A 243 -19.93 -3.57 3.17
N ALA A 244 -19.77 -4.63 2.38
CA ALA A 244 -18.48 -5.27 2.15
C ALA A 244 -17.44 -4.31 1.55
N LEU A 245 -16.24 -4.35 2.12
CA LEU A 245 -15.05 -3.59 1.71
C LEU A 245 -13.89 -4.58 1.57
N VAL A 246 -13.48 -4.93 0.35
CA VAL A 246 -12.27 -5.75 0.17
C VAL A 246 -11.05 -4.86 0.33
N HIS A 247 -10.18 -5.18 1.28
CA HIS A 247 -8.93 -4.48 1.52
C HIS A 247 -7.76 -5.42 1.24
N TYR A 248 -7.17 -5.30 0.06
CA TYR A 248 -5.93 -5.99 -0.28
C TYR A 248 -4.78 -5.38 0.53
N VAL A 249 -4.12 -6.17 1.37
CA VAL A 249 -3.06 -5.66 2.26
C VAL A 249 -1.73 -5.39 1.55
N GLY A 250 -1.64 -5.71 0.25
CA GLY A 250 -0.44 -5.49 -0.54
C GLY A 250 0.59 -6.61 -0.36
N MET A 251 1.79 -6.36 -0.89
CA MET A 251 2.93 -7.28 -0.94
C MET A 251 4.23 -6.61 -0.48
N SER A 252 4.23 -5.27 -0.31
CA SER A 252 5.47 -4.50 -0.25
C SER A 252 5.60 -3.55 0.94
N HIS A 253 4.51 -3.01 1.49
CA HIS A 253 4.60 -1.99 2.55
C HIS A 253 4.26 -2.49 3.97
N PHE A 254 3.72 -3.70 4.12
CA PHE A 254 3.41 -4.26 5.43
C PHE A 254 4.54 -5.05 6.11
N PRO A 255 5.41 -5.81 5.40
CA PRO A 255 6.35 -6.70 6.08
C PRO A 255 7.39 -5.95 6.90
N GLY A 256 7.83 -6.54 8.02
CA GLY A 256 9.12 -6.19 8.59
C GLY A 256 10.26 -6.68 7.69
N LEU A 257 11.35 -5.92 7.62
CA LEU A 257 12.51 -6.23 6.77
C LEU A 257 13.80 -6.23 7.59
N ALA A 258 14.69 -7.16 7.27
CA ALA A 258 16.03 -7.27 7.85
C ALA A 258 17.10 -7.38 6.76
N TRP A 259 18.31 -6.89 7.07
CA TRP A 259 19.47 -7.04 6.20
C TRP A 259 20.04 -8.46 6.30
N ASP A 260 20.10 -9.19 5.19
CA ASP A 260 20.62 -10.57 5.14
C ASP A 260 22.15 -10.65 4.91
N GLY A 261 22.83 -9.51 4.83
CA GLY A 261 24.23 -9.41 4.43
C GLY A 261 24.43 -8.87 3.02
N ALA A 262 23.40 -8.89 2.17
CA ALA A 262 23.45 -8.45 0.77
C ALA A 262 22.26 -7.57 0.36
N ARG A 263 21.07 -7.82 0.89
CA ARG A 263 19.83 -7.08 0.61
C ARG A 263 18.88 -7.09 1.80
N TYR A 264 17.81 -6.31 1.70
CA TYR A 264 16.70 -6.38 2.65
C TYR A 264 15.72 -7.45 2.21
N VAL A 265 15.46 -8.40 3.09
CA VAL A 265 14.43 -9.44 2.91
C VAL A 265 13.46 -9.39 4.07
N VAL A 266 12.30 -10.03 3.90
CA VAL A 266 11.33 -10.21 4.99
C VAL A 266 12.01 -10.75 6.24
N ASP A 267 11.73 -10.11 7.37
CA ASP A 267 12.08 -10.58 8.71
C ASP A 267 10.89 -11.37 9.29
N PRO A 268 10.99 -12.71 9.41
CA PRO A 268 9.91 -13.51 9.98
C PRO A 268 9.61 -13.18 11.45
N GLY A 269 10.52 -12.49 12.16
CA GLY A 269 10.32 -12.02 13.53
C GLY A 269 9.46 -10.76 13.65
N VAL A 270 9.26 -10.02 12.55
CA VAL A 270 8.46 -8.79 12.51
C VAL A 270 7.36 -8.94 11.47
N LEU A 271 6.20 -9.41 11.92
CA LEU A 271 5.08 -9.77 11.05
C LEU A 271 4.54 -8.58 10.26
N LEU A 272 4.25 -7.48 10.97
CA LEU A 272 3.84 -6.20 10.40
C LEU A 272 4.80 -5.12 10.90
N CYS A 273 5.31 -4.29 10.00
CA CYS A 273 6.10 -3.13 10.40
C CYS A 273 5.23 -2.14 11.19
N GLY A 274 5.85 -1.36 12.09
CA GLY A 274 5.15 -0.40 12.94
C GLY A 274 4.23 0.57 12.17
N PRO A 275 4.72 1.21 11.09
CA PRO A 275 3.89 2.09 10.25
C PRO A 275 2.66 1.40 9.66
N ALA A 276 2.82 0.20 9.09
CA ALA A 276 1.69 -0.54 8.53
C ALA A 276 0.68 -0.94 9.61
N LEU A 277 1.14 -1.33 10.80
CA LEU A 277 0.25 -1.63 11.92
C LEU A 277 -0.56 -0.41 12.36
N ALA A 278 0.07 0.77 12.46
CA ALA A 278 -0.61 2.02 12.82
C ALA A 278 -1.68 2.39 11.78
N TRP A 279 -1.32 2.33 10.49
CA TRP A 279 -2.23 2.63 9.39
C TRP A 279 -3.44 1.68 9.36
N HIS A 280 -3.22 0.37 9.49
CA HIS A 280 -4.31 -0.60 9.44
C HIS A 280 -5.24 -0.51 10.64
N ARG A 281 -4.72 -0.21 11.84
CA ARG A 281 -5.57 0.02 13.02
C ARG A 281 -6.52 1.19 12.80
N ASP A 282 -6.01 2.30 12.28
CA ASP A 282 -6.81 3.49 11.99
C ASP A 282 -7.82 3.20 10.86
N PHE A 283 -7.41 2.54 9.79
CA PHE A 283 -8.29 2.12 8.69
C PHE A 283 -9.45 1.25 9.17
N MET A 284 -9.16 0.18 9.93
CA MET A 284 -10.18 -0.74 10.44
C MET A 284 -11.15 -0.03 11.38
N ALA A 285 -10.64 0.81 12.29
CA ALA A 285 -11.48 1.56 13.23
C ALA A 285 -12.44 2.51 12.50
N ARG A 286 -11.96 3.23 11.49
CA ARG A 286 -12.76 4.17 10.70
C ARG A 286 -13.77 3.47 9.81
N ALA A 287 -13.34 2.38 9.16
CA ALA A 287 -14.22 1.57 8.33
C ALA A 287 -15.38 1.01 9.17
N ALA A 288 -15.07 0.48 10.36
CA ALA A 288 -16.09 0.00 11.31
C ALA A 288 -17.02 1.13 11.78
N ALA A 289 -16.48 2.32 12.08
CA ALA A 289 -17.28 3.47 12.51
C ALA A 289 -18.29 3.94 11.44
N LEU A 290 -17.96 3.79 10.15
CA LEU A 290 -18.87 4.05 9.03
C LEU A 290 -19.73 2.85 8.61
N GLY A 291 -19.63 1.72 9.32
CA GLY A 291 -20.43 0.53 9.09
C GLY A 291 -19.99 -0.33 7.90
N PHE A 292 -18.73 -0.21 7.46
CA PHE A 292 -18.16 -1.16 6.50
C PHE A 292 -17.86 -2.50 7.17
N SER A 293 -18.01 -3.57 6.39
CA SER A 293 -17.60 -4.92 6.76
C SER A 293 -16.34 -5.26 5.96
N VAL A 294 -15.19 -5.04 6.59
CA VAL A 294 -13.89 -5.20 5.93
C VAL A 294 -13.55 -6.68 5.76
N ILE A 295 -13.15 -7.03 4.54
CA ILE A 295 -12.54 -8.31 4.17
C ILE A 295 -11.05 -8.04 3.98
N VAL A 296 -10.22 -8.56 4.87
CA VAL A 296 -8.76 -8.52 4.68
C VAL A 296 -8.39 -9.54 3.62
N SER A 297 -7.79 -9.09 2.51
CA SER A 297 -7.25 -10.00 1.50
C SER A 297 -5.73 -10.01 1.54
N LEU A 298 -5.15 -11.19 1.79
CA LEU A 298 -3.70 -11.43 1.77
C LEU A 298 -3.34 -12.37 0.63
N SER A 299 -2.43 -11.97 -0.25
CA SER A 299 -1.98 -12.76 -1.39
C SER A 299 -0.85 -13.73 -1.04
N PHE A 300 -0.63 -14.72 -1.91
CA PHE A 300 0.58 -15.56 -1.93
C PHE A 300 1.74 -14.82 -2.62
N GLU A 301 1.87 -13.52 -2.38
CA GLU A 301 2.71 -12.62 -3.17
C GLU A 301 3.57 -11.75 -2.25
N LEU A 302 4.81 -11.50 -2.67
CA LEU A 302 5.72 -10.56 -2.03
C LEU A 302 6.43 -9.73 -3.08
N LEU A 303 6.86 -8.52 -2.70
CA LEU A 303 7.78 -7.78 -3.57
C LEU A 303 9.06 -8.60 -3.80
N ASP A 304 9.45 -8.81 -5.07
CA ASP A 304 10.48 -9.77 -5.45
C ASP A 304 11.82 -9.51 -4.74
N GLN A 305 12.21 -8.23 -4.66
CA GLN A 305 13.45 -7.80 -4.01
C GLN A 305 13.49 -8.07 -2.50
N HIS A 306 12.33 -8.21 -1.84
CA HIS A 306 12.22 -8.48 -0.40
C HIS A 306 11.92 -9.97 -0.11
N CYS A 307 11.63 -10.77 -1.14
CA CYS A 307 11.33 -12.19 -0.98
C CYS A 307 12.62 -13.01 -0.79
N PRO A 308 12.76 -13.80 0.29
CA PRO A 308 13.84 -14.78 0.44
C PRO A 308 13.99 -15.67 -0.81
N ASP A 309 15.22 -16.06 -1.14
CA ASP A 309 15.50 -16.65 -2.45
C ASP A 309 14.76 -17.97 -2.71
N ASP A 310 14.69 -18.82 -1.69
CA ASP A 310 14.08 -20.14 -1.69
C ASP A 310 12.56 -20.15 -1.54
N TRP A 311 11.94 -19.00 -1.21
CA TRP A 311 10.49 -18.90 -1.05
C TRP A 311 9.75 -18.76 -2.38
N ALA A 312 10.40 -18.23 -3.41
CA ALA A 312 9.78 -17.94 -4.70
C ALA A 312 9.49 -19.21 -5.51
N GLN A 313 8.31 -19.26 -6.14
CA GLN A 313 8.03 -20.22 -7.20
C GLN A 313 9.02 -20.05 -8.37
N ARG A 314 9.38 -21.14 -9.07
CA ARG A 314 10.35 -21.10 -10.17
C ARG A 314 9.93 -21.90 -11.38
N THR A 315 10.28 -21.40 -12.56
CA THR A 315 10.27 -22.15 -13.82
C THR A 315 11.39 -23.21 -13.83
N ALA A 316 11.33 -24.16 -14.76
CA ALA A 316 12.26 -25.29 -14.81
C ALA A 316 13.74 -24.91 -15.05
N ASP A 317 14.04 -23.73 -15.59
CA ASP A 317 15.41 -23.20 -15.73
C ASP A 317 15.82 -22.29 -14.56
N GLY A 318 14.99 -22.21 -13.51
CA GLY A 318 15.27 -21.47 -12.29
C GLY A 318 14.78 -20.02 -12.31
N GLY A 319 14.14 -19.54 -13.37
CA GLY A 319 13.54 -18.21 -13.41
C GLY A 319 12.44 -18.05 -12.36
N ARG A 320 12.46 -16.95 -11.60
CA ARG A 320 11.45 -16.65 -10.56
C ARG A 320 10.07 -16.37 -11.17
N ALA A 321 9.02 -16.59 -10.38
CA ALA A 321 7.64 -16.25 -10.69
C ALA A 321 7.38 -14.74 -10.64
N ALA A 322 8.13 -13.96 -11.44
CA ALA A 322 8.02 -12.52 -11.49
C ALA A 322 6.75 -12.08 -12.22
N THR A 323 5.98 -11.18 -11.59
CA THR A 323 4.80 -10.56 -12.22
C THR A 323 5.19 -9.41 -13.15
N GLY A 324 4.21 -8.84 -13.84
CA GLY A 324 4.41 -7.72 -14.77
C GLY A 324 4.62 -6.34 -14.13
N TYR A 325 4.59 -6.23 -12.80
CA TYR A 325 4.79 -4.96 -12.10
C TYR A 325 6.25 -4.47 -12.20
N VAL A 326 6.47 -3.17 -11.97
CA VAL A 326 7.80 -2.57 -11.95
C VAL A 326 7.96 -1.71 -10.68
N PRO A 327 8.83 -2.12 -9.72
CA PRO A 327 9.54 -3.40 -9.66
C PRO A 327 8.58 -4.60 -9.51
N PRO A 328 8.99 -5.82 -9.93
CA PRO A 328 8.10 -6.97 -9.91
C PRO A 328 7.86 -7.49 -8.50
N SER A 329 6.73 -8.16 -8.35
CA SER A 329 6.50 -9.08 -7.25
C SER A 329 6.95 -10.49 -7.62
N THR A 330 6.90 -11.41 -6.67
CA THR A 330 7.01 -12.84 -6.92
C THR A 330 5.98 -13.62 -6.11
N LEU A 331 5.48 -14.70 -6.71
CA LEU A 331 4.57 -15.63 -6.03
C LEU A 331 5.36 -16.59 -5.13
N LEU A 332 4.82 -16.83 -3.93
CA LEU A 332 5.37 -17.71 -2.91
C LEU A 332 5.02 -19.16 -3.21
N SER A 333 5.97 -20.07 -2.99
CA SER A 333 5.81 -21.50 -3.25
C SER A 333 4.91 -22.16 -2.19
N PRO A 334 3.76 -22.76 -2.57
CA PRO A 334 2.95 -23.59 -1.69
C PRO A 334 3.71 -24.77 -1.06
N ALA A 335 4.82 -25.20 -1.66
CA ALA A 335 5.67 -26.27 -1.12
C ALA A 335 6.64 -25.80 -0.03
N HIS A 336 6.90 -24.49 0.06
CA HIS A 336 7.89 -23.94 0.97
C HIS A 336 7.30 -23.72 2.37
N GLY A 337 7.55 -24.66 3.29
CA GLY A 337 7.00 -24.63 4.64
C GLY A 337 7.29 -23.33 5.41
N GLY A 338 8.48 -22.74 5.24
CA GLY A 338 8.83 -21.47 5.88
C GLY A 338 8.03 -20.27 5.33
N ALA A 339 7.70 -20.28 4.03
CA ALA A 339 6.93 -19.21 3.39
C ALA A 339 5.46 -19.29 3.80
N MET A 340 4.90 -20.52 3.79
CA MET A 340 3.52 -20.77 4.20
C MET A 340 3.31 -20.53 5.71
N ALA A 341 4.28 -20.88 6.55
CA ALA A 341 4.24 -20.56 7.97
C ALA A 341 4.24 -19.04 8.21
N TRP A 342 5.07 -18.29 7.48
CA TRP A 342 5.10 -16.83 7.54
C TRP A 342 3.79 -16.20 7.05
N LEU A 343 3.21 -16.67 5.95
CA LEU A 343 1.88 -16.20 5.52
C LEU A 343 0.82 -16.44 6.60
N GLY A 344 0.85 -17.60 7.27
CA GLY A 344 -0.07 -17.92 8.36
C GLY A 344 0.04 -16.94 9.53
N THR A 345 1.26 -16.58 9.94
CA THR A 345 1.46 -15.63 11.04
C THR A 345 1.09 -14.20 10.66
N VAL A 346 1.37 -13.77 9.43
CA VAL A 346 0.93 -12.47 8.88
C VAL A 346 -0.60 -12.40 8.82
N ALA A 347 -1.26 -13.44 8.31
CA ALA A 347 -2.71 -13.51 8.24
C ALA A 347 -3.33 -13.39 9.64
N ALA A 348 -2.80 -14.14 10.62
CA ALA A 348 -3.25 -14.06 12.01
C ALA A 348 -3.06 -12.64 12.60
N ALA A 349 -1.97 -11.95 12.27
CA ALA A 349 -1.72 -10.58 12.73
C ALA A 349 -2.75 -9.59 12.16
N PHE A 350 -3.14 -9.70 10.90
CA PHE A 350 -4.21 -8.87 10.34
C PHE A 350 -5.59 -9.23 10.90
N MET A 351 -5.86 -10.52 11.08
CA MET A 351 -7.13 -10.99 11.63
C MET A 351 -7.32 -10.66 13.12
N ALA A 352 -6.28 -10.20 13.82
CA ALA A 352 -6.45 -9.55 15.12
C ALA A 352 -7.21 -8.21 15.06
N MET A 353 -7.41 -7.64 13.86
CA MET A 353 -8.06 -6.34 13.61
C MET A 353 -9.29 -6.43 12.70
N ALA A 354 -9.65 -7.61 12.21
CA ALA A 354 -10.74 -7.84 11.26
C ALA A 354 -11.45 -9.17 11.55
N SER A 355 -12.62 -9.41 10.96
CA SER A 355 -13.35 -10.68 11.16
C SER A 355 -13.57 -11.50 9.89
N ARG A 356 -13.32 -10.94 8.70
CA ARG A 356 -13.48 -11.62 7.41
C ARG A 356 -12.15 -11.69 6.69
N PHE A 357 -11.78 -12.89 6.23
CA PHE A 357 -10.48 -13.16 5.65
C PHE A 357 -10.62 -13.71 4.23
N GLN A 358 -9.89 -13.12 3.29
CA GLN A 358 -9.77 -13.61 1.92
C GLN A 358 -8.32 -14.07 1.68
N ILE A 359 -8.18 -15.30 1.20
CA ILE A 359 -6.92 -15.73 0.59
C ILE A 359 -6.89 -15.18 -0.83
N GLY A 360 -6.03 -14.21 -1.05
CA GLY A 360 -5.75 -13.60 -2.34
C GLY A 360 -4.75 -14.43 -3.13
N GLU A 361 -4.88 -14.36 -4.45
CA GLU A 361 -3.91 -14.87 -5.41
C GLU A 361 -3.26 -16.25 -5.14
N PRO A 362 -4.02 -17.28 -4.69
CA PRO A 362 -3.41 -18.56 -4.36
C PRO A 362 -3.29 -19.40 -5.63
N TRP A 363 -2.32 -19.11 -6.50
CA TRP A 363 -2.09 -19.91 -7.70
C TRP A 363 -0.61 -20.12 -8.02
N TRP A 364 -0.37 -21.17 -8.80
CA TRP A 364 0.88 -21.38 -9.49
C TRP A 364 0.99 -20.41 -10.67
N TRP A 365 2.05 -19.61 -10.66
CA TRP A 365 2.29 -18.59 -11.67
C TRP A 365 2.58 -19.22 -13.03
N VAL A 366 2.05 -18.61 -14.08
CA VAL A 366 2.39 -18.91 -15.47
C VAL A 366 2.72 -17.57 -16.11
N GLY A 367 3.97 -17.44 -16.57
CA GLY A 367 4.42 -16.21 -17.22
C GLY A 367 3.77 -15.99 -18.58
N PRO A 368 3.97 -14.80 -19.20
CA PRO A 368 3.49 -14.51 -20.56
C PRO A 368 4.12 -15.42 -21.63
N ASP A 369 5.20 -16.12 -21.30
CA ASP A 369 5.87 -17.13 -22.12
C ASP A 369 5.27 -18.54 -21.96
N TRP A 370 4.18 -18.69 -21.20
CA TRP A 370 3.45 -19.95 -20.96
C TRP A 370 4.22 -21.00 -20.15
N ARG A 371 5.34 -20.59 -19.54
CA ARG A 371 6.14 -21.47 -18.70
C ARG A 371 5.58 -21.45 -17.28
N PRO A 372 5.27 -22.62 -16.70
CA PRO A 372 4.72 -22.67 -15.35
C PRO A 372 5.84 -22.62 -14.31
N CYS A 373 5.60 -21.91 -13.21
CA CYS A 373 6.51 -21.81 -12.07
C CYS A 373 6.22 -22.89 -11.02
N LEU A 374 6.45 -24.16 -11.41
CA LEU A 374 6.17 -25.35 -10.57
C LEU A 374 7.44 -26.05 -10.08
N TYR A 375 8.62 -25.49 -10.35
CA TYR A 375 9.91 -26.20 -10.31
C TYR A 375 10.89 -25.64 -9.27
N ASP A 376 10.41 -24.89 -8.28
CA ASP A 376 11.27 -24.51 -7.15
C ASP A 376 11.74 -25.77 -6.38
N ALA A 377 12.86 -25.63 -5.66
CA ALA A 377 13.53 -26.75 -5.03
C ALA A 377 12.63 -27.49 -4.01
N ALA A 378 11.78 -26.75 -3.28
CA ALA A 378 10.84 -27.35 -2.33
C ALA A 378 9.78 -28.17 -3.06
N THR A 379 9.21 -27.66 -4.16
CA THR A 379 8.20 -28.35 -4.96
C THR A 379 8.75 -29.65 -5.57
N VAL A 380 9.93 -29.60 -6.21
CA VAL A 380 10.55 -30.79 -6.84
C VAL A 380 10.91 -31.85 -5.79
N ALA A 381 11.49 -31.44 -4.66
CA ALA A 381 11.84 -32.37 -3.59
C ALA A 381 10.60 -33.03 -2.97
N LEU A 382 9.54 -32.26 -2.72
CA LEU A 382 8.30 -32.77 -2.14
C LEU A 382 7.58 -33.73 -3.10
N TYR A 383 7.53 -33.42 -4.40
CA TYR A 383 6.95 -34.33 -5.40
C TYR A 383 7.68 -35.67 -5.42
N ALA A 384 9.01 -35.65 -5.44
CA ALA A 384 9.83 -36.86 -5.43
C ALA A 384 9.62 -37.68 -4.15
N ALA A 385 9.53 -37.02 -2.99
CA ALA A 385 9.30 -37.67 -1.71
C ALA A 385 7.90 -38.33 -1.62
N GLU A 386 6.85 -37.65 -2.09
CA GLU A 386 5.47 -38.16 -1.98
C GLU A 386 5.14 -39.23 -3.03
N THR A 387 5.74 -39.15 -4.22
CA THR A 387 5.35 -40.00 -5.37
C THR A 387 6.41 -41.03 -5.76
N GLY A 388 7.66 -40.86 -5.32
CA GLY A 388 8.81 -41.64 -5.80
C GLY A 388 9.19 -41.37 -7.26
N ARG A 389 8.69 -40.28 -7.86
CA ARG A 389 8.91 -39.93 -9.29
C ARG A 389 9.64 -38.60 -9.41
N ALA A 390 10.38 -38.43 -10.50
CA ALA A 390 10.88 -37.11 -10.90
C ALA A 390 9.76 -36.26 -11.51
N ALA A 391 9.74 -34.96 -11.20
CA ALA A 391 8.77 -34.03 -11.77
C ALA A 391 8.91 -34.00 -13.31
N PRO A 392 7.83 -34.25 -14.08
CA PRO A 392 7.87 -34.15 -15.54
C PRO A 392 8.04 -32.69 -15.96
N LEU A 393 8.82 -32.48 -17.03
CA LEU A 393 9.04 -31.16 -17.59
C LEU A 393 7.84 -30.73 -18.44
N ILE A 394 7.20 -29.62 -18.05
CA ILE A 394 6.17 -28.91 -18.79
C ILE A 394 6.82 -27.63 -19.30
N GLN A 395 7.20 -27.61 -20.58
CA GLN A 395 7.82 -26.44 -21.20
C GLN A 395 6.80 -25.35 -21.52
N ASP A 396 5.56 -25.73 -21.80
CA ASP A 396 4.46 -24.85 -22.19
C ASP A 396 3.15 -25.45 -21.70
N VAL A 397 2.39 -24.73 -20.86
CA VAL A 397 1.13 -25.22 -20.29
C VAL A 397 0.05 -25.50 -21.35
N ARG A 398 0.19 -24.95 -22.56
CA ARG A 398 -0.74 -25.18 -23.68
C ARG A 398 -0.50 -26.50 -24.39
N ALA A 399 0.67 -27.10 -24.20
CA ALA A 399 1.11 -28.32 -24.88
C ALA A 399 1.03 -29.58 -23.99
N VAL A 400 0.42 -29.48 -22.81
CA VAL A 400 0.25 -30.61 -21.88
C VAL A 400 -0.64 -31.67 -22.53
N ALA A 401 -0.10 -32.87 -22.72
CA ALA A 401 -0.82 -33.99 -23.34
C ALA A 401 -0.57 -35.33 -22.64
N GLY A 402 0.56 -35.46 -21.92
CA GLY A 402 0.97 -36.67 -21.24
C GLY A 402 0.12 -36.97 -19.99
N ALA A 403 0.03 -38.25 -19.63
CA ALA A 403 -0.55 -38.65 -18.35
C ALA A 403 0.31 -38.15 -17.17
N ALA A 404 1.64 -38.27 -17.27
CA ALA A 404 2.55 -37.84 -16.21
C ALA A 404 2.47 -36.33 -15.94
N GLU A 405 2.39 -35.49 -16.99
CA GLU A 405 2.24 -34.04 -16.85
C GLU A 405 0.94 -33.67 -16.15
N ARG A 406 -0.18 -34.32 -16.53
CA ARG A 406 -1.49 -34.13 -15.88
C ARG A 406 -1.49 -34.60 -14.43
N ASP A 407 -0.90 -35.76 -14.13
CA ASP A 407 -0.73 -36.27 -12.77
C ASP A 407 0.08 -35.27 -11.91
N TYR A 408 1.10 -34.63 -12.50
CA TYR A 408 1.90 -33.61 -11.82
C TYR A 408 1.10 -32.34 -11.55
N LEU A 409 0.32 -31.84 -12.52
CA LEU A 409 -0.56 -30.70 -12.30
C LEU A 409 -1.66 -31.00 -11.27
N ASP A 410 -2.24 -32.20 -11.29
CA ASP A 410 -3.22 -32.65 -10.27
C ASP A 410 -2.57 -32.66 -8.88
N TRP A 411 -1.32 -33.14 -8.77
CA TRP A 411 -0.57 -33.10 -7.52
C TRP A 411 -0.28 -31.66 -7.05
N CYS A 412 0.12 -30.76 -7.96
CA CYS A 412 0.29 -29.34 -7.67
C CYS A 412 -1.02 -28.70 -7.17
N GLY A 413 -2.16 -29.10 -7.72
CA GLY A 413 -3.48 -28.70 -7.24
C GLY A 413 -3.74 -29.20 -5.82
N VAL A 414 -3.51 -30.49 -5.55
CA VAL A 414 -3.62 -31.04 -4.19
C VAL A 414 -2.75 -30.26 -3.20
N LEU A 415 -1.52 -29.93 -3.57
CA LEU A 415 -0.61 -29.15 -2.74
C LEU A 415 -1.13 -27.72 -2.48
N LEU A 416 -1.61 -27.02 -3.52
CA LEU A 416 -2.21 -25.71 -3.38
C LEU A 416 -3.45 -25.74 -2.47
N GLY A 417 -4.29 -26.77 -2.60
CA GLY A 417 -5.42 -27.04 -1.73
C GLY A 417 -4.99 -27.22 -0.27
N ARG A 418 -3.93 -28.00 0.01
CA ARG A 418 -3.39 -28.15 1.37
C ARG A 418 -2.89 -26.82 1.93
N ALA A 419 -2.13 -26.04 1.15
CA ALA A 419 -1.58 -24.76 1.59
C ALA A 419 -2.67 -23.72 1.92
N THR A 420 -3.69 -23.61 1.07
CA THR A 420 -4.82 -22.69 1.28
C THR A 420 -5.72 -23.10 2.44
N LEU A 421 -6.00 -24.39 2.62
CA LEU A 421 -6.72 -24.89 3.80
C LEU A 421 -5.93 -24.63 5.09
N ALA A 422 -4.61 -24.86 5.07
CA ALA A 422 -3.76 -24.59 6.21
C ALA A 422 -3.74 -23.09 6.58
N LEU A 423 -3.71 -22.20 5.58
CA LEU A 423 -3.77 -20.76 5.82
C LEU A 423 -5.14 -20.33 6.38
N ARG A 424 -6.24 -20.87 5.84
CA ARG A 424 -7.59 -20.67 6.38
C ARG A 424 -7.67 -21.09 7.84
N ASP A 425 -7.14 -22.28 8.16
CA ASP A 425 -7.20 -22.85 9.51
C ASP A 425 -6.26 -22.15 10.51
N ALA A 426 -5.27 -21.39 10.01
CA ALA A 426 -4.37 -20.60 10.84
C ALA A 426 -5.00 -19.31 11.39
N VAL A 427 -6.17 -18.89 10.88
CA VAL A 427 -6.83 -17.65 11.30
C VAL A 427 -8.18 -17.90 11.97
N ALA A 428 -8.53 -17.04 12.92
CA ALA A 428 -9.87 -16.96 13.48
C ALA A 428 -10.69 -15.96 12.67
N ALA A 429 -11.44 -16.45 11.67
CA ALA A 429 -12.33 -15.64 10.84
C ALA A 429 -13.78 -16.09 11.01
N GLU A 430 -14.72 -15.14 11.00
CA GLU A 430 -16.16 -15.41 10.96
C GLU A 430 -16.62 -15.83 9.56
N GLU A 431 -15.90 -15.38 8.53
CA GLU A 431 -16.13 -15.74 7.14
C GLU A 431 -14.79 -15.81 6.41
N THR A 432 -14.62 -16.87 5.61
CA THR A 432 -13.44 -17.17 4.83
C THR A 432 -13.76 -17.16 3.35
N LEU A 433 -12.96 -16.41 2.60
CA LEU A 433 -13.12 -16.20 1.18
C LEU A 433 -11.85 -16.64 0.45
N LEU A 434 -12.01 -16.97 -0.83
CA LEU A 434 -10.91 -17.32 -1.70
C LEU A 434 -11.03 -16.53 -3.01
N LEU A 435 -9.95 -15.87 -3.42
CA LEU A 435 -9.88 -15.20 -4.72
C LEU A 435 -9.55 -16.20 -5.82
N PHE A 436 -10.28 -16.14 -6.92
CA PHE A 436 -10.06 -16.97 -8.10
C PHE A 436 -9.97 -16.11 -9.36
N TYR A 437 -8.80 -16.14 -10.01
CA TYR A 437 -8.56 -15.43 -11.26
C TYR A 437 -8.98 -16.29 -12.46
N ALA A 438 -10.25 -16.14 -12.86
CA ALA A 438 -10.85 -16.94 -13.92
C ALA A 438 -10.13 -16.82 -15.28
N PRO A 439 -9.70 -15.62 -15.75
CA PRO A 439 -9.07 -15.45 -17.06
C PRO A 439 -7.85 -16.35 -17.32
N GLN A 440 -6.96 -16.51 -16.33
CA GLN A 440 -5.80 -17.38 -16.47
C GLN A 440 -6.16 -18.85 -16.25
N VAL A 441 -6.92 -19.16 -15.20
CA VAL A 441 -7.15 -20.55 -14.79
C VAL A 441 -8.10 -21.28 -15.74
N LEU A 442 -9.06 -20.58 -16.32
CA LEU A 442 -10.04 -21.14 -17.27
C LEU A 442 -9.68 -20.82 -18.73
N ASN A 443 -8.42 -20.49 -19.01
CA ASN A 443 -7.96 -20.16 -20.35
C ASN A 443 -8.08 -21.37 -21.29
N ALA A 444 -8.90 -21.25 -22.33
CA ALA A 444 -9.12 -22.32 -23.30
C ALA A 444 -7.87 -22.77 -24.06
N ALA A 445 -6.82 -21.93 -24.13
CA ALA A 445 -5.55 -22.29 -24.73
C ALA A 445 -4.68 -23.18 -23.82
N ALA A 446 -4.94 -23.20 -22.51
CA ALA A 446 -4.21 -24.00 -21.52
C ALA A 446 -5.19 -24.84 -20.68
N PRO A 447 -5.95 -25.77 -21.31
CA PRO A 447 -7.09 -26.43 -20.69
C PRO A 447 -6.74 -27.29 -19.46
N GLU A 448 -5.49 -27.74 -19.35
CA GLU A 448 -5.04 -28.58 -18.24
C GLU A 448 -4.59 -27.74 -17.02
N LEU A 449 -4.45 -26.41 -17.13
CA LEU A 449 -3.97 -25.54 -16.05
C LEU A 449 -4.93 -25.51 -14.84
N ILE A 450 -6.22 -25.72 -15.10
CA ILE A 450 -7.26 -25.83 -14.06
C ILE A 450 -6.92 -26.89 -13.00
N ARG A 451 -6.18 -27.94 -13.36
CA ARG A 451 -5.76 -29.00 -12.43
C ARG A 451 -4.90 -28.47 -11.28
N ALA A 452 -3.98 -27.57 -11.60
CA ALA A 452 -3.06 -27.00 -10.62
C ALA A 452 -3.67 -25.84 -9.84
N ASN A 453 -4.62 -25.10 -10.43
CA ASN A 453 -5.09 -23.81 -9.92
C ASN A 453 -6.60 -23.75 -9.56
N LEU A 454 -7.33 -24.88 -9.63
CA LEU A 454 -8.68 -25.02 -9.10
C LEU A 454 -8.81 -26.37 -8.35
N PRO A 455 -8.16 -26.52 -7.19
CA PRO A 455 -8.17 -27.79 -6.47
C PRO A 455 -9.55 -28.13 -5.93
N ALA A 456 -9.89 -29.43 -5.98
CA ALA A 456 -11.14 -29.97 -5.44
C ALA A 456 -11.31 -29.70 -3.93
N ALA A 457 -10.20 -29.46 -3.21
CA ALA A 457 -10.18 -29.09 -1.80
C ALA A 457 -10.93 -27.78 -1.49
N TRP A 458 -11.16 -26.91 -2.49
CA TRP A 458 -11.92 -25.67 -2.35
C TRP A 458 -13.42 -25.87 -2.43
N ALA A 459 -13.89 -27.08 -2.78
CA ALA A 459 -15.31 -27.36 -2.87
C ALA A 459 -16.03 -27.05 -1.54
N TRP A 460 -17.25 -26.55 -1.64
CA TRP A 460 -18.11 -26.34 -0.48
C TRP A 460 -18.18 -27.61 0.40
N PRO A 461 -18.03 -27.50 1.73
CA PRO A 461 -18.05 -26.28 2.55
C PRO A 461 -16.66 -25.73 2.96
N ALA A 462 -15.62 -25.91 2.15
CA ALA A 462 -14.26 -25.51 2.55
C ALA A 462 -14.07 -23.99 2.72
N PHE A 463 -14.72 -23.17 1.91
CA PHE A 463 -14.74 -21.72 2.02
C PHE A 463 -16.18 -21.23 1.95
N ASP A 464 -16.46 -20.13 2.63
CA ASP A 464 -17.80 -19.52 2.65
C ASP A 464 -18.12 -18.87 1.30
N VAL A 465 -17.12 -18.25 0.68
CA VAL A 465 -17.27 -17.51 -0.59
C VAL A 465 -16.08 -17.75 -1.52
N LEU A 466 -16.36 -18.11 -2.77
CA LEU A 466 -15.41 -18.01 -3.87
C LEU A 466 -15.62 -16.66 -4.57
N GLN A 467 -14.63 -15.77 -4.50
CA GLN A 467 -14.66 -14.46 -5.14
C GLN A 467 -13.94 -14.52 -6.48
N LEU A 468 -14.65 -14.15 -7.54
CA LEU A 468 -14.08 -14.12 -8.89
C LEU A 468 -13.39 -12.78 -9.14
N GLU A 469 -12.13 -12.84 -9.52
CA GLU A 469 -11.45 -11.75 -10.19
C GLU A 469 -11.56 -11.96 -11.70
N ASP A 470 -12.23 -11.02 -12.37
CA ASP A 470 -12.50 -11.09 -13.78
C ASP A 470 -12.45 -9.68 -14.37
N TYR A 471 -11.60 -9.51 -15.38
CA TYR A 471 -11.56 -8.31 -16.22
C TYR A 471 -11.73 -8.65 -17.70
N ASP A 472 -11.98 -9.92 -18.06
CA ASP A 472 -12.14 -10.36 -19.45
C ASP A 472 -13.32 -9.66 -20.09
N PHE A 473 -14.40 -9.40 -19.34
CA PHE A 473 -15.51 -8.60 -19.85
C PHE A 473 -15.14 -7.14 -20.13
N VAL A 474 -14.09 -6.60 -19.48
CA VAL A 474 -13.56 -5.25 -19.72
C VAL A 474 -12.59 -5.23 -20.90
N THR A 475 -11.65 -6.20 -20.95
CA THR A 475 -10.62 -6.28 -21.98
C THR A 475 -11.16 -6.80 -23.32
N LEU A 476 -12.21 -7.62 -23.30
CA LEU A 476 -12.91 -8.15 -24.49
C LEU A 476 -14.16 -7.35 -24.88
N GLY A 477 -14.56 -6.34 -24.08
CA GLY A 477 -15.69 -5.46 -24.38
C GLY A 477 -17.09 -6.06 -24.21
N ASP A 478 -17.24 -7.14 -23.44
CA ASP A 478 -18.52 -7.82 -23.21
C ASP A 478 -19.27 -7.32 -21.96
N ALA A 479 -19.89 -6.14 -22.07
CA ALA A 479 -20.74 -5.59 -21.01
C ALA A 479 -21.98 -6.46 -20.67
N GLY A 480 -22.31 -7.47 -21.49
CA GLY A 480 -23.48 -8.35 -21.34
C GLY A 480 -23.36 -9.39 -20.23
N GLY A 481 -22.14 -9.76 -19.84
CA GLY A 481 -21.85 -10.72 -18.75
C GLY A 481 -22.36 -10.29 -17.37
N ARG A 482 -22.64 -8.99 -17.17
CA ARG A 482 -23.17 -8.42 -15.91
C ARG A 482 -24.54 -8.96 -15.48
N ARG A 483 -25.29 -9.64 -16.37
CA ARG A 483 -26.69 -10.05 -16.15
C ARG A 483 -26.89 -11.56 -16.02
N GLY A 484 -25.85 -12.31 -15.68
CA GLY A 484 -26.01 -13.67 -15.18
C GLY A 484 -26.70 -13.66 -13.82
N ARG A 485 -28.04 -13.64 -13.79
CA ARG A 485 -28.82 -13.97 -12.59
C ARG A 485 -28.45 -15.40 -12.20
N GLY A 486 -27.49 -15.55 -11.29
CA GLY A 486 -27.32 -16.76 -10.50
C GLY A 486 -28.62 -17.03 -9.77
N ARG A 487 -29.45 -17.93 -10.31
CA ARG A 487 -30.54 -18.51 -9.56
C ARG A 487 -29.90 -19.49 -8.58
N ARG A 488 -29.97 -19.09 -7.30
CA ARG A 488 -29.89 -19.83 -6.02
C ARG A 488 -29.20 -21.19 -6.03
#